data_AF-A0A9W9M8K1-F1
#
_entry.id   AF-A0A9W9M8K1-F1
#
_cell.length_a   1.000
_cell.length_b   1.000
_cell.length_c   1.000
_cell.angle_alpha   90.00
_cell.angle_beta   90.00
_cell.angle_gamma   90.00
#
_symmetry.space_group_name_H-M   'P 1'
#
loop_
_entity.id
_entity.type
_entity.pdbx_description
1 polymer ?
#
loop_
_entity_poly.entity_id
_entity_poly.type
_entity_poly.pdbx_seq_one_letter_code
_entity_poly.pdbx_strand_id
1 'polypeptide(L)'
;MKKLHKVLNLTEFTICYGMTETSPVSAMTTTDDPIDKRIYSVGKLMPHVEAKIVGPVDKKEILPIERRGELAVSGYLLMKEYWARYSDGPASDWKAMIGACVGLISLILVL
;
A
#
# COMPACT_ATOMS: atom_id res chain seq x y z
N MET A 1 -0.72 18.23 -7.94
CA MET A 1 0.64 18.80 -7.80
C MET A 1 0.96 20.02 -8.65
N LYS A 2 0.82 20.01 -10.00
CA LYS A 2 1.21 21.17 -10.84
C LYS A 2 0.61 22.52 -10.40
N LYS A 3 -0.67 22.54 -10.03
CA LYS A 3 -1.34 23.74 -9.49
C LYS A 3 -0.78 24.20 -8.13
N LEU A 4 -0.45 23.26 -7.24
CA LEU A 4 0.11 23.56 -5.91
C LEU A 4 1.51 24.18 -6.01
N HIS A 5 2.36 23.66 -6.91
CA HIS A 5 3.67 24.26 -7.18
C HIS A 5 3.52 25.70 -7.70
N LYS A 6 2.65 25.91 -8.70
CA LYS A 6 2.49 27.23 -9.33
C LYS A 6 1.86 28.29 -8.40
N VAL A 7 0.87 27.90 -7.59
CA VAL A 7 0.06 28.86 -6.82
C VAL A 7 0.59 29.04 -5.40
N LEU A 8 1.08 27.97 -4.77
CA LEU A 8 1.48 27.97 -3.36
C LEU A 8 2.99 27.75 -3.16
N ASN A 9 3.76 27.57 -4.24
CA ASN A 9 5.20 27.27 -4.20
C ASN A 9 5.55 26.03 -3.34
N LEU A 10 4.63 25.07 -3.23
CA LEU A 10 4.82 23.83 -2.46
C LEU A 10 5.59 22.79 -3.27
N THR A 11 6.90 23.00 -3.46
CA THR A 11 7.78 22.18 -4.30
C THR A 11 8.25 20.88 -3.66
N GLU A 12 8.12 20.74 -2.34
CA GLU A 12 8.58 19.58 -1.57
C GLU A 12 7.47 18.62 -1.16
N PHE A 13 6.27 18.81 -1.69
CA PHE A 13 5.13 17.97 -1.34
C PHE A 13 5.24 16.56 -1.92
N THR A 14 5.03 15.55 -1.09
CA THR A 14 5.15 14.14 -1.45
C THR A 14 3.79 13.44 -1.38
N ILE A 15 3.69 12.31 -2.07
CA ILE A 15 2.53 11.41 -2.06
C ILE A 15 2.88 10.18 -1.24
N CYS A 16 2.01 9.82 -0.31
CA CYS A 16 2.05 8.57 0.43
C CYS A 16 0.82 7.72 0.12
N TYR A 17 0.98 6.41 0.21
CA TYR A 17 -0.07 5.42 0.08
C TYR A 17 0.02 4.44 1.25
N GLY A 18 -1.13 4.14 1.84
CA GLY A 18 -1.27 3.17 2.90
C GLY A 18 -2.71 3.13 3.39
N MET A 19 -2.93 2.35 4.44
CA MET A 19 -4.22 2.14 5.07
C MET A 19 -4.08 2.28 6.58
N THR A 20 -5.21 2.43 7.28
CA THR A 20 -5.23 2.47 8.75
C THR A 20 -4.64 1.19 9.36
N GLU A 21 -4.86 0.06 8.71
CA GLU A 21 -4.42 -1.28 9.06
C GLU A 21 -2.92 -1.49 8.83
N THR A 22 -2.28 -0.58 8.13
CA THR A 22 -0.88 -0.67 7.72
C THR A 22 -0.10 0.53 8.25
N SER A 23 -0.52 1.07 9.40
CA SER A 23 0.11 2.15 10.16
C SER A 23 0.77 3.23 9.28
N PRO A 24 0.08 4.35 9.08
CA PRO A 24 -0.72 4.75 7.92
C PRO A 24 -0.05 4.72 6.53
N VAL A 25 1.26 4.45 6.42
CA VAL A 25 2.02 4.61 5.16
C VAL A 25 2.81 3.36 4.83
N SER A 26 2.49 2.74 3.70
CA SER A 26 3.18 1.56 3.15
C SER A 26 4.17 1.92 2.04
N ALA A 27 3.84 2.93 1.23
CA ALA A 27 4.69 3.45 0.15
C ALA A 27 4.66 4.98 0.12
N MET A 28 5.76 5.60 -0.26
CA MET A 28 5.87 7.05 -0.32
C MET A 28 6.87 7.50 -1.39
N THR A 29 6.56 8.62 -2.03
CA THR A 29 7.51 9.36 -2.89
C THR A 29 8.38 10.27 -2.04
N THR A 30 9.59 10.52 -2.51
CA THR A 30 10.57 11.40 -1.86
C THR A 30 10.64 12.75 -2.58
N THR A 31 11.21 13.76 -1.93
CA THR A 31 11.44 15.08 -2.54
C THR A 31 12.40 15.01 -3.73
N ASP A 32 13.31 14.03 -3.69
CA ASP A 32 14.37 13.80 -4.68
C ASP A 32 13.88 13.03 -5.91
N ASP A 33 12.70 12.41 -5.84
CA ASP A 33 12.14 11.71 -6.99
C ASP A 33 11.81 12.70 -8.14
N PRO A 34 12.01 12.32 -9.41
CA PRO A 34 11.63 13.14 -10.54
C PRO A 34 10.16 13.57 -10.46
N ILE A 35 9.87 14.81 -10.89
CA ILE A 35 8.53 15.39 -10.74
C ILE A 35 7.42 14.50 -11.33
N ASP A 36 7.65 13.85 -12.46
CA ASP A 36 6.66 12.95 -13.06
C ASP A 36 6.39 11.73 -12.17
N LYS A 37 7.42 11.15 -11.55
CA LYS A 37 7.25 10.05 -10.59
C LYS A 37 6.52 10.53 -9.33
N ARG A 38 6.82 11.73 -8.83
CA ARG A 38 6.10 12.34 -7.69
C ARG A 38 4.63 12.64 -8.00
N ILE A 39 4.26 12.85 -9.26
CA ILE A 39 2.88 13.17 -9.66
C ILE A 39 2.07 11.91 -9.93
N TYR A 40 2.66 10.96 -10.64
CA TYR A 40 1.92 9.84 -11.20
C TYR A 40 2.04 8.58 -10.34
N SER A 41 3.04 8.45 -9.47
CA SER A 41 3.29 7.25 -8.66
C SER A 41 3.02 7.45 -7.17
N VAL A 42 2.88 6.33 -6.45
CA VAL A 42 2.88 6.29 -4.98
C VAL A 42 4.27 6.14 -4.36
N GLY A 43 5.31 6.04 -5.19
CA GLY A 43 6.70 5.96 -4.76
C GLY A 43 7.16 4.55 -4.39
N LYS A 44 8.06 4.46 -3.41
CA LYS A 44 8.73 3.22 -3.00
C LYS A 44 8.18 2.74 -1.67
N LEU A 45 8.29 1.43 -1.41
CA LEU A 45 7.94 0.86 -0.12
C LEU A 45 8.79 1.47 1.00
N MET A 46 8.18 1.63 2.18
CA MET A 46 8.89 2.06 3.38
C MET A 46 9.97 1.02 3.78
N PRO A 47 11.00 1.42 4.56
CA PRO A 47 12.04 0.48 4.99
C PRO A 47 11.47 -0.75 5.69
N HIS A 48 11.99 -1.94 5.40
CA HIS A 48 11.52 -3.22 6.01
C HIS A 48 10.06 -3.57 5.70
N VAL A 49 9.52 -3.06 4.59
CA VAL A 49 8.21 -3.42 4.06
C VAL A 49 8.39 -4.16 2.75
N GLU A 50 7.65 -5.25 2.61
CA GLU A 50 7.61 -6.06 1.39
C GLU A 50 6.21 -5.99 0.80
N ALA A 51 6.11 -6.02 -0.52
CA ALA A 51 4.83 -6.10 -1.21
C ALA A 51 4.91 -6.98 -2.45
N LYS A 52 3.76 -7.52 -2.83
CA LYS A 52 3.56 -8.26 -4.08
C LYS A 52 2.19 -7.95 -4.64
N ILE A 53 2.05 -8.13 -5.95
CA ILE A 53 0.76 -8.07 -6.62
C ILE A 53 0.24 -9.49 -6.77
N VAL A 54 -0.99 -9.74 -6.33
CA VAL A 54 -1.63 -11.06 -6.42
C VAL A 54 -2.85 -11.02 -7.34
N GLY A 55 -3.23 -12.19 -7.85
CA GLY A 55 -4.44 -12.36 -8.64
C GLY A 55 -5.69 -11.98 -7.84
N PRO A 56 -6.67 -11.26 -8.43
CA PRO A 56 -7.89 -10.87 -7.73
C PRO A 56 -8.82 -12.06 -7.45
N VAL A 57 -8.70 -13.15 -8.21
CA VAL A 57 -9.48 -14.39 -8.04
C VAL A 57 -8.70 -15.40 -7.19
N ASP A 58 -7.43 -15.63 -7.52
CA ASP A 58 -6.53 -16.48 -6.73
C ASP A 58 -5.41 -15.65 -6.08
N LYS A 59 -5.54 -15.42 -4.77
CA LYS A 59 -4.57 -14.67 -3.96
C LYS A 59 -3.21 -15.39 -3.79
N LYS A 60 -3.11 -16.67 -4.21
CA LYS A 60 -1.84 -17.42 -4.23
C LYS A 60 -1.03 -17.15 -5.49
N GLU A 61 -1.69 -16.73 -6.56
CA GLU A 61 -1.04 -16.35 -7.82
C GLU A 61 -0.32 -15.00 -7.63
N ILE A 62 1.00 -15.00 -7.83
CA ILE A 62 1.79 -13.76 -7.86
C ILE A 62 1.85 -13.29 -9.32
N LEU A 63 1.34 -12.09 -9.58
CA LEU A 63 1.34 -11.53 -10.93
C LEU A 63 2.71 -10.92 -11.28
N PRO A 64 3.14 -11.00 -12.55
CA PRO A 64 4.38 -10.37 -12.99
C PRO A 64 4.29 -8.84 -12.97
N ILE A 65 5.44 -8.17 -13.09
CA ILE A 65 5.53 -6.71 -13.18
C ILE A 65 4.63 -6.20 -14.33
N GLU A 66 4.05 -5.01 -14.17
CA GLU A 66 3.14 -4.36 -15.12
C GLU A 66 1.75 -5.01 -15.26
N ARG A 67 1.41 -6.02 -14.43
CA ARG A 67 0.05 -6.56 -14.35
C ARG A 67 -0.73 -5.94 -13.20
N ARG A 68 -1.97 -5.58 -13.49
CA ARG A 68 -2.93 -5.10 -12.49
C ARG A 68 -3.46 -6.28 -11.69
N GLY A 69 -3.44 -6.14 -10.37
CA GLY A 69 -3.99 -7.10 -9.43
C GLY A 69 -4.18 -6.44 -8.08
N GLU A 70 -4.22 -7.26 -7.04
CA GLU A 70 -4.40 -6.81 -5.66
C GLU A 70 -3.06 -6.64 -4.96
N LEU A 71 -2.89 -5.54 -4.24
CA LEU A 71 -1.66 -5.27 -3.48
C LEU A 71 -1.70 -6.01 -2.13
N ALA A 72 -0.75 -6.91 -1.92
CA ALA A 72 -0.51 -7.54 -0.62
C ALA A 72 0.79 -6.98 -0.02
N VAL A 73 0.72 -6.48 1.22
CA VAL A 73 1.84 -5.86 1.94
C VAL A 73 2.14 -6.65 3.22
N SER A 74 3.43 -6.77 3.56
CA SER A 74 3.93 -7.37 4.80
C SER A 74 5.03 -6.51 5.40
N GLY A 75 5.15 -6.50 6.72
CA GLY A 75 6.19 -5.76 7.42
C GLY A 75 5.77 -5.33 8.81
N TYR A 76 6.59 -4.47 9.43
CA TYR A 76 6.41 -4.01 10.81
C TYR A 76 5.14 -3.15 11.03
N LEU A 77 4.60 -2.60 9.94
CA LEU A 77 3.50 -1.63 9.95
C LEU A 77 2.10 -2.26 10.03
N LEU A 78 2.00 -3.59 9.93
CA LEU A 78 0.73 -4.29 10.02
C LEU A 78 0.14 -4.12 11.42
N MET A 79 -1.13 -3.71 11.47
CA MET A 79 -1.90 -3.73 12.71
C MET A 79 -1.97 -5.16 13.25
N LYS A 80 -2.20 -5.28 14.57
CA LYS A 80 -2.35 -6.59 15.21
C LYS A 80 -3.64 -7.28 14.79
N GLU A 81 -4.77 -6.60 14.95
CA GLU A 81 -6.10 -7.14 14.69
C GLU A 81 -7.16 -6.04 14.78
N TYR A 82 -8.37 -6.35 14.32
CA TYR A 82 -9.54 -5.53 14.59
C TYR A 82 -10.08 -5.83 16.00
N TRP A 83 -10.34 -4.78 16.77
CA TRP A 83 -10.92 -4.90 18.12
C TRP A 83 -12.28 -5.62 18.10
N ALA A 84 -12.49 -6.50 19.09
CA ALA A 84 -13.72 -7.28 19.28
C ALA A 84 -14.16 -8.16 18.08
N ARG A 85 -13.28 -8.39 17.11
CA ARG A 85 -13.50 -9.39 16.07
C ARG A 85 -13.09 -10.76 16.60
N TYR A 86 -13.95 -11.32 17.44
CA TYR A 86 -13.75 -12.63 18.05
C TYR A 86 -13.94 -13.71 16.97
N SER A 87 -12.85 -14.18 16.38
CA SER A 87 -12.80 -15.49 15.75
C SER A 87 -11.98 -16.39 16.68
N ASP A 88 -12.61 -17.41 17.24
CA ASP A 88 -12.02 -18.47 18.08
C ASP A 88 -10.92 -19.28 17.37
N GLY A 89 -9.82 -18.62 17.00
CA GLY A 89 -8.65 -19.21 16.38
C GLY A 89 -7.39 -18.55 16.92
N PRO A 90 -6.27 -19.30 17.05
CA PRO A 90 -5.05 -18.76 17.60
C PRO A 90 -4.58 -17.58 16.76
N ALA A 91 -4.23 -16.47 17.43
CA ALA A 91 -3.68 -15.23 16.87
C ALA A 91 -2.37 -15.41 16.05
N SER A 92 -1.93 -16.65 15.83
CA SER A 92 -0.78 -17.05 15.02
C SER A 92 -1.08 -17.22 13.53
N ASP A 93 -2.35 -17.19 13.11
CA ASP A 93 -2.70 -17.39 11.69
C ASP A 93 -2.66 -16.08 10.91
N TRP A 94 -1.45 -15.65 10.55
CA TRP A 94 -1.15 -14.50 9.68
C TRP A 94 -1.98 -14.45 8.38
N LYS A 95 -2.53 -15.59 7.94
CA LYS A 95 -3.42 -15.71 6.77
C LYS A 95 -4.77 -15.01 6.98
N ALA A 96 -5.30 -14.99 8.21
CA ALA A 96 -6.55 -14.30 8.54
C ALA A 96 -6.37 -12.77 8.55
N MET A 97 -5.20 -12.29 8.96
CA MET A 97 -4.85 -10.86 8.98
C MET A 97 -4.75 -10.27 7.57
N ILE A 98 -4.16 -11.03 6.63
CA ILE A 98 -4.18 -10.67 5.20
C ILE A 98 -5.63 -10.71 4.69
N GLY A 99 -6.42 -11.73 5.01
CA GLY A 99 -7.80 -11.86 4.54
C GLY A 99 -8.73 -10.68 4.88
N ALA A 100 -8.55 -10.02 6.03
CA ALA A 100 -9.41 -8.92 6.46
C ALA A 100 -9.03 -7.55 5.86
N CYS A 101 -7.77 -7.35 5.45
CA CYS A 101 -7.32 -6.09 4.81
C CYS A 101 -7.49 -6.08 3.28
N VAL A 102 -7.70 -7.25 2.69
CA VAL A 102 -7.61 -7.55 1.24
C VAL A 102 -9.02 -7.55 0.61
N GLY A 103 -9.83 -6.56 1.01
CA GLY A 103 -11.22 -6.38 0.55
C GLY A 103 -11.52 -4.98 -0.01
N LEU A 104 -10.57 -4.04 0.05
CA LEU A 104 -10.77 -2.64 -0.35
C LEU A 104 -9.74 -2.11 -1.37
N ILE A 105 -8.72 -2.90 -1.75
CA ILE A 105 -7.65 -2.45 -2.66
C ILE A 105 -7.81 -3.08 -4.05
N SER A 106 -9.00 -2.91 -4.65
CA SER A 106 -9.23 -3.32 -6.06
C SER A 106 -9.04 -2.19 -7.07
N LEU A 107 -8.69 -0.98 -6.63
CA LEU A 107 -8.46 0.14 -7.53
C LEU A 107 -7.25 0.96 -7.06
N ILE A 108 -6.38 1.29 -8.01
CA ILE A 108 -5.22 2.19 -7.88
C ILE A 108 -3.92 1.50 -7.45
N LEU A 109 -3.47 0.51 -8.22
CA LEU A 109 -2.05 0.45 -8.59
C LEU A 109 -1.96 0.24 -10.10
N VAL A 110 -2.15 1.35 -10.80
CA VAL A 110 -1.76 1.50 -12.20
C VAL A 110 -0.69 2.57 -12.19
N LEU A 111 0.55 2.14 -12.22
CA LEU A 111 1.60 2.77 -12.99
C LEU A 111 2.54 1.70 -13.52
#